data_AF-A0A7S2CS50-F1
#
_entry.id   AF-A0A7S2CS50-F1
#
_cell.length_a   1.000
_cell.length_b   1.000
_cell.length_c   1.000
_cell.angle_alpha   90.00
_cell.angle_beta   90.00
_cell.angle_gamma   90.00
#
_symmetry.space_group_name_H-M   'P 1'
#
loop_
_entity.id
_entity.type
_entity.pdbx_description
1 polymer ?
#
loop_
_entity_poly.entity_id
_entity_poly.type
_entity_poly.pdbx_seq_one_letter_code
_entity_poly.pdbx_strand_id
1 'polypeptide(L)'
;MSRFGGGHRRQRQTVTEAEATEVSQAPGPHGLGDLADYEGADGGTPGPECRVEVAHYTARNWGGRHENEDRWMAETALYSPRRLPFHMIGVMDGHDTDSASDTVSRLLPGVLAKHLNADRPVDEAYTLAMEELEDALKKIHATAGTCVVSCTICGRFVWCANLGDCRAALVPLAAPKAEKERPAPRALSICWLSRDHKASAPEERKRILQAGGTVTDGRVEGLEPS
;
A
#
# COMPACT_ATOMS: atom_id res chain seq x y z
N MET A 1 31.53 35.39 34.56
CA MET A 1 31.21 33.94 34.39
C MET A 1 29.75 33.79 34.79
N SER A 2 28.78 33.34 34.01
CA SER A 2 28.71 32.29 33.00
C SER A 2 27.54 32.56 32.04
N ARG A 3 27.70 32.16 30.78
CA ARG A 3 26.71 32.19 29.69
C ARG A 3 25.85 30.93 29.74
N PHE A 4 24.52 31.04 29.62
CA PHE A 4 23.62 30.02 29.07
C PHE A 4 22.34 30.75 28.65
N GLY A 5 21.75 30.61 27.48
CA GLY A 5 21.99 29.79 26.30
C GLY A 5 20.75 30.04 25.43
N GLY A 6 20.92 30.71 24.30
CA GLY A 6 19.81 31.08 23.42
C GLY A 6 19.16 29.84 22.82
N GLY A 7 18.00 29.46 23.35
CA GLY A 7 17.19 28.37 22.81
C GLY A 7 16.76 28.69 21.39
N HIS A 8 17.41 28.07 20.41
CA HIS A 8 16.92 28.05 19.04
C HIS A 8 15.65 27.20 19.01
N ARG A 9 14.50 27.87 19.03
CA ARG A 9 13.20 27.27 18.75
C ARG A 9 13.24 26.79 17.30
N ARG A 10 13.57 25.52 17.05
CA ARG A 10 13.48 24.89 15.72
C ARG A 10 12.05 25.12 15.23
N GLN A 11 11.88 26.00 14.24
CA GLN A 11 10.62 26.14 13.53
C GLN A 11 10.28 24.77 12.94
N ARG A 12 9.15 24.21 13.38
CA ARG A 12 8.63 22.96 12.86
C ARG A 12 8.22 23.24 11.41
N GLN A 13 9.02 22.79 10.44
CA GLN A 13 8.64 22.89 9.03
C GLN A 13 7.34 22.12 8.83
N THR A 14 6.34 22.80 8.26
CA THR A 14 5.06 22.22 7.88
C THR A 14 5.27 21.43 6.60
N VAL A 15 5.14 20.10 6.68
CA VAL A 15 5.10 19.22 5.51
C VAL A 15 3.68 19.26 4.95
N THR A 16 3.52 19.42 3.65
CA THR A 16 2.19 19.42 3.00
C THR A 16 1.68 17.99 2.85
N GLU A 17 0.41 17.77 3.16
CA GLU A 17 -0.28 16.50 2.99
C GLU A 17 -1.24 16.55 1.79
N ALA A 18 -1.35 15.46 1.05
CA ALA A 18 -2.29 15.26 -0.05
C ALA A 18 -2.79 13.81 -0.06
N GLU A 19 -3.88 13.55 -0.79
CA GLU A 19 -4.36 12.20 -1.09
C GLU A 19 -4.06 11.86 -2.55
N ALA A 20 -3.73 10.60 -2.81
CA ALA A 20 -3.57 10.10 -4.17
C ALA A 20 -4.91 10.05 -4.91
N THR A 21 -4.86 10.26 -6.23
CA THR A 21 -6.01 10.10 -7.11
C THR A 21 -6.30 8.61 -7.33
N GLU A 22 -7.58 8.24 -7.38
CA GLU A 22 -7.99 6.88 -7.80
C GLU A 22 -7.48 6.56 -9.20
N VAL A 23 -7.06 5.32 -9.44
CA VAL A 23 -6.51 4.89 -10.74
C VAL A 23 -7.47 5.21 -11.90
N SER A 24 -8.77 5.02 -11.69
CA SER A 24 -9.83 5.33 -12.66
C SER A 24 -9.92 6.81 -13.05
N GLN A 25 -9.37 7.71 -12.23
CA GLN A 25 -9.41 9.16 -12.39
C GLN A 25 -8.01 9.76 -12.62
N ALA A 26 -6.95 8.95 -12.51
CA ALA A 26 -5.58 9.42 -12.55
C ALA A 26 -5.11 9.65 -14.00
N PRO A 27 -4.43 10.77 -14.30
CA PRO A 27 -3.74 10.92 -15.57
C PRO A 27 -2.48 10.03 -15.58
N GLY A 28 -2.33 9.17 -16.58
CA GLY A 28 -1.14 8.35 -16.76
C GLY A 28 -1.43 6.90 -17.17
N PRO A 29 -0.46 5.99 -17.04
CA PRO A 29 -0.65 4.58 -17.34
C PRO A 29 -1.51 3.88 -16.29
N HIS A 30 -2.47 3.06 -16.73
CA HIS A 30 -3.33 2.27 -15.84
C HIS A 30 -2.76 0.85 -15.64
N GLY A 31 -1.91 0.40 -16.56
CA GLY A 31 -1.25 -0.91 -16.54
C GLY A 31 0.27 -0.84 -16.74
N LEU A 32 0.93 -1.99 -16.56
CA LEU A 32 2.35 -2.14 -16.91
C LEU A 32 2.57 -2.12 -18.43
N GLY A 33 1.60 -2.59 -19.22
CA GLY A 33 1.60 -2.46 -20.69
C GLY A 33 1.58 -1.00 -21.11
N ASP A 34 0.61 -0.22 -20.63
CA ASP A 34 0.53 1.23 -20.87
C ASP A 34 1.83 1.94 -20.48
N LEU A 35 2.38 1.60 -19.30
CA LEU A 35 3.62 2.20 -18.81
C LEU A 35 4.81 1.89 -19.74
N ALA A 36 4.90 0.67 -20.26
CA ALA A 36 5.99 0.29 -21.15
C ALA A 36 6.00 1.11 -22.44
N ASP A 37 4.82 1.57 -22.87
CA ASP A 37 4.62 2.35 -24.09
C ASP A 37 4.42 3.86 -23.77
N TYR A 38 4.52 4.28 -22.50
CA TYR A 38 4.23 5.64 -22.04
C TYR A 38 5.38 6.62 -22.27
N GLU A 39 5.21 7.61 -23.15
CA GLU A 39 6.13 8.74 -23.27
C GLU A 39 5.71 9.86 -22.31
N GLY A 40 6.59 10.27 -21.39
CA GLY A 40 6.28 11.31 -20.40
C GLY A 40 6.00 12.68 -21.04
N ALA A 41 5.33 13.58 -20.31
CA ALA A 41 5.07 14.95 -20.77
C ALA A 41 6.35 15.78 -21.04
N ASP A 42 7.49 15.31 -20.55
CA ASP A 42 8.84 15.83 -20.81
C ASP A 42 9.53 15.19 -22.04
N GLY A 43 8.84 14.33 -22.79
CA GLY A 43 9.38 13.60 -23.94
C GLY A 43 10.42 12.53 -23.56
N GLY A 44 10.55 12.22 -22.26
CA GLY A 44 11.39 11.14 -21.79
C GLY A 44 10.67 9.80 -21.90
N THR A 45 11.36 8.77 -22.37
CA THR A 45 10.97 7.38 -22.09
C THR A 45 10.83 7.21 -20.58
N PRO A 46 9.92 6.34 -20.08
CA PRO A 46 9.91 6.04 -18.66
C PRO A 46 11.26 5.42 -18.39
N GLY A 47 12.13 6.13 -17.65
CA GLY A 47 13.42 5.61 -17.25
C GLY A 47 13.17 4.23 -16.64
N PRO A 48 13.56 3.13 -17.30
CA PRO A 48 13.17 1.78 -16.86
C PRO A 48 13.89 1.39 -15.56
N GLU A 49 14.82 2.22 -15.11
CA GLU A 49 15.66 1.99 -13.96
C GLU A 49 15.02 2.62 -12.71
N CYS A 50 14.13 1.87 -12.09
CA CYS A 50 13.72 2.11 -10.71
C CYS A 50 14.56 1.21 -9.80
N ARG A 51 15.22 1.79 -8.81
CA ARG A 51 15.89 1.04 -7.76
C ARG A 51 15.04 1.05 -6.51
N VAL A 52 14.45 -0.09 -6.19
CA VAL A 52 13.66 -0.28 -4.97
C VAL A 52 14.51 -0.96 -3.91
N GLU A 53 14.74 -0.26 -2.81
CA GLU A 53 15.30 -0.82 -1.58
C GLU A 53 14.18 -0.98 -0.56
N VAL A 54 14.09 -2.17 0.05
CA VAL A 54 13.04 -2.48 1.03
C VAL A 54 13.67 -2.66 2.40
N ALA A 55 13.19 -1.90 3.37
CA ALA A 55 13.45 -2.09 4.78
C ALA A 55 12.11 -2.15 5.51
N HIS A 56 12.00 -3.04 6.49
CA HIS A 56 10.78 -3.20 7.28
C HIS A 56 11.13 -3.27 8.77
N TYR A 57 10.15 -2.88 9.58
CA TYR A 57 10.18 -3.02 11.03
C TYR A 57 8.79 -3.39 11.49
N THR A 58 8.68 -4.47 12.25
CA THR A 58 7.43 -4.89 12.88
C THR A 58 7.56 -4.75 14.39
N ALA A 59 6.54 -4.18 15.02
CA ALA A 59 6.43 -4.09 16.46
C ALA A 59 5.00 -4.44 16.86
N ARG A 60 4.87 -5.41 17.75
CA ARG A 60 3.57 -5.74 18.35
C ARG A 60 3.14 -4.59 19.25
N ASN A 61 1.93 -4.06 19.03
CA ASN A 61 1.38 -3.05 19.94
C ASN A 61 1.11 -3.65 21.34
N TRP A 62 1.30 -2.81 22.36
CA TRP A 62 1.25 -3.20 23.76
C TRP A 62 -0.19 -3.54 24.17
N GLY A 63 -0.50 -4.82 24.41
CA GLY A 63 -1.83 -5.26 24.82
C GLY A 63 -1.93 -6.73 25.19
N GLY A 64 -1.05 -7.59 24.64
CA GLY A 64 -0.87 -8.97 25.09
C GLY A 64 -2.02 -9.93 24.79
N ARG A 65 -3.05 -9.52 24.03
CA ARG A 65 -4.32 -10.26 23.91
C ARG A 65 -4.27 -11.46 22.95
N HIS A 66 -3.40 -11.43 21.94
CA HIS A 66 -3.24 -12.50 20.94
C HIS A 66 -1.80 -12.47 20.37
N GLU A 67 -1.38 -13.51 19.65
CA GLU A 67 -0.06 -13.56 18.99
C GLU A 67 0.08 -12.49 17.89
N ASN A 68 1.28 -12.34 17.32
CA ASN A 68 1.48 -11.37 16.23
C ASN A 68 0.90 -11.93 14.92
N GLU A 69 -0.25 -11.40 14.53
CA GLU A 69 -1.01 -11.84 13.35
C GLU A 69 -0.61 -11.07 12.08
N ASP A 70 0.19 -10.01 12.20
CA ASP A 70 0.69 -9.21 11.09
C ASP A 70 1.64 -10.02 10.18
N ARG A 71 1.57 -9.73 8.87
CA ARG A 71 2.52 -10.19 7.86
C ARG A 71 2.90 -9.04 6.93
N TRP A 72 4.00 -9.21 6.23
CA TRP A 72 4.40 -8.30 5.15
C TRP A 72 4.98 -9.13 4.00
N MET A 73 4.98 -8.56 2.81
CA MET A 73 5.60 -9.16 1.63
C MET A 73 6.40 -8.12 0.85
N ALA A 74 7.46 -8.58 0.19
CA ALA A 74 8.12 -7.82 -0.86
C ALA A 74 8.67 -8.78 -1.91
N GLU A 75 8.34 -8.53 -3.17
CA GLU A 75 8.78 -9.36 -4.29
C GLU A 75 9.11 -8.50 -5.50
N THR A 76 10.11 -8.93 -6.27
CA THR A 76 10.44 -8.33 -7.56
C THR A 76 10.10 -9.34 -8.65
N ALA A 77 9.34 -8.91 -9.63
CA ALA A 77 8.94 -9.72 -10.76
C ALA A 77 9.25 -8.99 -12.08
N LEU A 78 9.12 -9.74 -13.18
CA LEU A 78 9.30 -9.22 -14.52
C LEU A 78 7.96 -9.24 -15.24
N TYR A 79 7.56 -8.09 -15.77
CA TYR A 79 6.48 -8.01 -16.75
C TYR A 79 7.04 -8.50 -18.09
N SER A 80 6.77 -9.76 -18.36
CA SER A 80 7.35 -10.56 -19.43
C SER A 80 7.14 -9.98 -20.84
N PRO A 81 5.96 -9.42 -21.20
CA PRO A 81 5.73 -8.89 -22.54
C PRO A 81 6.70 -7.80 -22.99
N ARG A 82 7.25 -7.03 -22.04
CA ARG A 82 8.19 -5.92 -22.30
C ARG A 82 9.50 -5.99 -21.51
N ARG A 83 9.71 -7.08 -20.76
CA ARG A 83 10.85 -7.28 -19.85
C ARG A 83 11.05 -6.11 -18.87
N LEU A 84 9.95 -5.58 -18.36
CA LEU A 84 9.94 -4.44 -17.46
C LEU A 84 9.94 -4.94 -16.00
N PRO A 85 10.95 -4.63 -15.18
CA PRO A 85 10.94 -5.03 -13.78
C PRO A 85 9.90 -4.23 -13.00
N PHE A 86 9.17 -4.90 -12.12
CA PHE A 86 8.27 -4.26 -11.17
C PHE A 86 8.42 -4.89 -9.78
N HIS A 87 8.07 -4.12 -8.77
CA HIS A 87 8.22 -4.50 -7.37
C HIS A 87 6.85 -4.45 -6.69
N MET A 88 6.57 -5.43 -5.85
CA MET A 88 5.38 -5.51 -5.01
C MET A 88 5.83 -5.42 -3.57
N ILE A 89 5.17 -4.58 -2.77
CA ILE A 89 5.40 -4.46 -1.33
C ILE A 89 4.04 -4.37 -0.66
N GLY A 90 3.81 -5.11 0.40
CA GLY A 90 2.56 -5.00 1.13
C GLY A 90 2.63 -5.41 2.57
N VAL A 91 1.61 -4.99 3.31
CA VAL A 91 1.40 -5.29 4.73
C VAL A 91 -0.01 -5.84 4.90
N MET A 92 -0.10 -6.85 5.75
CA MET A 92 -1.33 -7.54 6.09
C MET A 92 -1.48 -7.54 7.60
N ASP A 93 -2.62 -7.05 8.08
CA ASP A 93 -2.98 -7.07 9.49
C ASP A 93 -4.02 -8.19 9.66
N GLY A 94 -3.60 -9.29 10.28
CA GLY A 94 -4.43 -10.49 10.45
C GLY A 94 -5.30 -10.36 11.70
N HIS A 95 -6.50 -10.92 11.64
CA HIS A 95 -7.39 -11.01 12.78
C HIS A 95 -8.07 -12.38 12.84
N ASP A 96 -8.38 -12.84 14.06
CA ASP A 96 -8.94 -14.16 14.32
C ASP A 96 -8.02 -15.30 13.82
N THR A 97 -6.71 -15.14 14.09
CA THR A 97 -5.53 -15.93 13.71
C THR A 97 -4.72 -15.37 12.53
N ASP A 98 -3.45 -15.80 12.45
CA ASP A 98 -2.51 -15.39 11.40
C ASP A 98 -2.68 -16.14 10.07
N SER A 99 -3.64 -17.08 9.99
CA SER A 99 -3.78 -17.96 8.82
C SER A 99 -4.12 -17.19 7.53
N ALA A 100 -4.96 -16.16 7.63
CA ALA A 100 -5.34 -15.33 6.49
C ALA A 100 -4.19 -14.45 6.02
N SER A 101 -3.56 -13.72 6.94
CA SER A 101 -2.42 -12.86 6.62
C SER A 101 -1.21 -13.67 6.10
N ASP A 102 -0.94 -14.85 6.66
CA ASP A 102 0.13 -15.75 6.20
C ASP A 102 -0.16 -16.26 4.79
N THR A 103 -1.38 -16.74 4.52
CA THR A 103 -1.79 -17.20 3.19
C THR A 103 -1.69 -16.09 2.16
N VAL A 104 -2.26 -14.92 2.43
CA VAL A 104 -2.23 -13.77 1.52
C VAL A 104 -0.80 -13.29 1.28
N SER A 105 0.05 -13.24 2.31
CA SER A 105 1.45 -12.81 2.17
C SER A 105 2.25 -13.65 1.18
N ARG A 106 1.97 -14.95 1.14
CA ARG A 106 2.69 -15.92 0.30
C ARG A 106 2.15 -15.98 -1.13
N LEU A 107 0.85 -15.82 -1.30
CA LEU A 107 0.18 -16.05 -2.59
C LEU A 107 -0.03 -14.78 -3.40
N LEU A 108 -0.26 -13.63 -2.76
CA LEU A 108 -0.58 -12.37 -3.44
C LEU A 108 0.45 -11.99 -4.51
N PRO A 109 1.78 -12.04 -4.25
CA PRO A 109 2.76 -11.67 -5.27
C PRO A 109 2.64 -12.50 -6.57
N GLY A 110 2.50 -13.82 -6.44
CA GLY A 110 2.40 -14.72 -7.58
C GLY A 110 1.09 -14.56 -8.36
N VAL A 111 -0.03 -14.45 -7.66
CA VAL A 111 -1.35 -14.25 -8.28
C VAL A 111 -1.42 -12.89 -8.97
N LEU A 112 -0.95 -11.82 -8.31
CA LEU A 112 -0.92 -10.48 -8.91
C LEU A 112 0.00 -10.43 -10.12
N ALA A 113 1.22 -10.99 -10.02
CA ALA A 113 2.16 -11.04 -11.14
C ALA A 113 1.58 -11.81 -12.33
N LYS A 114 0.80 -12.87 -12.12
CA LYS A 114 0.09 -13.60 -13.18
C LYS A 114 -0.88 -12.68 -13.93
N HIS A 115 -1.72 -11.91 -13.23
CA HIS A 115 -2.67 -11.00 -13.89
C HIS A 115 -1.99 -9.81 -14.58
N LEU A 116 -0.96 -9.23 -13.95
CA LEU A 116 -0.17 -8.17 -14.57
C LEU A 116 0.55 -8.67 -15.83
N ASN A 117 1.11 -9.89 -15.82
CA ASN A 117 1.72 -10.50 -17.01
C ASN A 117 0.71 -10.86 -18.11
N ALA A 118 -0.57 -11.01 -17.76
CA ALA A 118 -1.67 -11.13 -18.72
C ALA A 118 -2.15 -9.77 -19.26
N ASP A 119 -1.36 -8.71 -19.03
CA ASP A 119 -1.59 -7.34 -19.50
C ASP A 119 -2.89 -6.71 -18.99
N ARG A 120 -3.32 -7.11 -17.79
CA ARG A 120 -4.46 -6.48 -17.11
C ARG A 120 -4.04 -5.12 -16.54
N PRO A 121 -4.92 -4.10 -16.63
CA PRO A 121 -4.78 -2.88 -15.84
C PRO A 121 -4.57 -3.20 -14.36
N VAL A 122 -3.84 -2.35 -13.63
CA VAL A 122 -3.42 -2.65 -12.26
C VAL A 122 -4.62 -2.83 -11.32
N ASP A 123 -5.64 -2.00 -11.45
CA ASP A 123 -6.89 -2.09 -10.67
C ASP A 123 -7.65 -3.40 -10.95
N GLU A 124 -7.79 -3.79 -12.21
CA GLU A 124 -8.37 -5.08 -12.59
C GLU A 124 -7.53 -6.26 -12.08
N ALA A 125 -6.20 -6.17 -12.20
CA ALA A 125 -5.28 -7.21 -11.74
C ALA A 125 -5.36 -7.44 -10.23
N TYR A 126 -5.43 -6.36 -9.44
CA TYR A 126 -5.66 -6.46 -8.00
C TYR A 126 -7.03 -7.02 -7.67
N THR A 127 -8.09 -6.60 -8.38
CA THR A 127 -9.45 -7.13 -8.15
C THR A 127 -9.49 -8.64 -8.35
N LEU A 128 -8.99 -9.12 -9.49
CA LEU A 128 -8.92 -10.55 -9.79
C LEU A 128 -8.03 -11.32 -8.80
N ALA A 129 -6.90 -10.73 -8.39
CA ALA A 129 -6.02 -11.36 -7.42
C ALA A 129 -6.69 -11.51 -6.05
N MET A 130 -7.40 -10.49 -5.57
CA MET A 130 -8.13 -10.56 -4.30
C MET A 130 -9.29 -11.56 -4.37
N GLU A 131 -10.00 -11.65 -5.49
CA GLU A 131 -11.05 -12.66 -5.70
C GLU A 131 -10.48 -14.09 -5.65
N GLU A 132 -9.35 -14.35 -6.33
CA GLU A 132 -8.69 -15.66 -6.30
C GLU A 132 -8.21 -16.03 -4.89
N LEU A 133 -7.67 -15.05 -4.14
CA LEU A 133 -7.22 -15.25 -2.75
C LEU A 133 -8.39 -15.51 -1.80
N GLU A 134 -9.47 -14.75 -1.93
CA GLU A 134 -10.70 -14.93 -1.14
C GLU A 134 -11.28 -16.33 -1.38
N ASP A 135 -11.32 -16.81 -2.62
CA ASP A 135 -11.75 -18.18 -2.93
C ASP A 135 -10.80 -19.26 -2.42
N ALA A 136 -9.51 -18.95 -2.26
CA ALA A 136 -8.57 -19.83 -1.59
C ALA A 136 -8.82 -19.89 -0.08
N LEU A 137 -9.05 -18.73 0.57
CA LEU A 137 -9.33 -18.63 2.01
C LEU A 137 -10.64 -19.34 2.39
N LYS A 138 -11.70 -19.20 1.60
CA LYS A 138 -12.98 -19.90 1.82
C LYS A 138 -12.84 -21.42 1.92
N LYS A 139 -11.89 -22.01 1.19
CA LYS A 139 -11.63 -23.46 1.20
C LYS A 139 -10.95 -23.95 2.47
N ILE A 140 -10.34 -23.04 3.23
CA ILE A 140 -9.60 -23.35 4.46
C ILE A 140 -10.56 -23.35 5.68
N HIS A 141 -11.84 -22.99 5.50
CA HIS A 141 -12.87 -22.92 6.56
C HIS A 141 -12.40 -22.12 7.79
N ALA A 142 -11.63 -21.07 7.57
CA ALA A 142 -11.15 -20.19 8.64
C ALA A 142 -12.13 -19.02 8.81
N THR A 143 -12.44 -18.67 10.06
CA THR A 143 -13.07 -17.40 10.45
C THR A 143 -12.05 -16.24 10.43
N ALA A 144 -10.77 -16.56 10.26
CA ALA A 144 -9.67 -15.62 10.10
C ALA A 144 -9.86 -14.67 8.92
N GLY A 145 -9.49 -13.41 9.12
CA GLY A 145 -9.44 -12.41 8.06
C GLY A 145 -8.16 -11.61 8.13
N THR A 146 -7.96 -10.76 7.12
CA THR A 146 -6.80 -9.88 7.07
C THR A 146 -7.10 -8.61 6.32
N CYS A 147 -6.64 -7.48 6.83
CA CYS A 147 -6.47 -6.28 6.02
C CYS A 147 -5.31 -6.50 5.04
N VAL A 148 -5.32 -5.81 3.90
CA VAL A 148 -4.27 -5.85 2.89
C VAL A 148 -4.04 -4.44 2.36
N VAL A 149 -2.82 -3.94 2.48
CA VAL A 149 -2.35 -2.80 1.72
C VAL A 149 -1.15 -3.23 0.88
N SER A 150 -1.20 -3.02 -0.42
CA SER A 150 -0.18 -3.50 -1.37
C SER A 150 0.11 -2.44 -2.42
N CYS A 151 1.40 -2.17 -2.61
CA CYS A 151 1.92 -1.24 -3.59
C CYS A 151 2.65 -1.99 -4.71
N THR A 152 2.28 -1.71 -5.95
CA THR A 152 3.05 -2.09 -7.14
C THR A 152 3.86 -0.88 -7.62
N ILE A 153 5.17 -1.04 -7.74
CA ILE A 153 6.13 0.01 -8.11
C ILE A 153 6.80 -0.39 -9.41
N CYS A 154 6.73 0.49 -10.41
CA CYS A 154 7.39 0.28 -11.69
C CYS A 154 7.82 1.62 -12.29
N GLY A 155 9.11 1.74 -12.64
CA GLY A 155 9.68 3.01 -13.06
C GLY A 155 9.44 4.09 -12.00
N ARG A 156 8.77 5.17 -12.39
CA ARG A 156 8.42 6.29 -11.49
C ARG A 156 6.99 6.22 -10.93
N PHE A 157 6.27 5.15 -11.20
CA PHE A 157 4.87 4.98 -10.83
C PHE A 157 4.72 4.04 -9.64
N VAL A 158 3.74 4.37 -8.80
CA VAL A 158 3.33 3.58 -7.65
C VAL A 158 1.81 3.48 -7.69
N TRP A 159 1.29 2.27 -7.75
CA TRP A 159 -0.13 1.98 -7.59
C TRP A 159 -0.34 1.31 -6.24
N CYS A 160 -1.37 1.73 -5.51
CA CYS A 160 -1.68 1.17 -4.20
C CYS A 160 -3.09 0.59 -4.21
N ALA A 161 -3.21 -0.68 -3.82
CA ALA A 161 -4.48 -1.32 -3.53
C ALA A 161 -4.64 -1.43 -2.00
N ASN A 162 -5.83 -1.12 -1.49
CA ASN A 162 -6.16 -1.21 -0.08
C ASN A 162 -7.46 -1.96 0.13
N LEU A 163 -7.46 -2.87 1.09
CA LEU A 163 -8.61 -3.62 1.56
C LEU A 163 -8.52 -3.72 3.07
N GLY A 164 -9.30 -2.89 3.79
CA GLY A 164 -9.28 -2.83 5.24
C GLY A 164 -8.73 -1.50 5.74
N ASP A 165 -8.25 -1.47 6.98
CA ASP A 165 -7.82 -0.26 7.68
C ASP A 165 -6.30 -0.11 7.82
N CYS A 166 -5.52 -0.98 7.15
CA CYS A 166 -4.14 -0.71 6.82
C CYS A 166 -4.00 0.58 6.00
N ARG A 167 -2.82 1.22 6.07
CA ARG A 167 -2.58 2.49 5.37
C ARG A 167 -1.20 2.56 4.73
N ALA A 168 -1.14 3.12 3.53
CA ALA A 168 0.09 3.46 2.83
C ALA A 168 0.23 4.97 2.62
N ALA A 169 1.47 5.46 2.68
CA ALA A 169 1.82 6.82 2.36
C ALA A 169 3.13 6.87 1.57
N LEU A 170 3.18 7.73 0.55
CA LEU A 170 4.39 8.08 -0.19
C LEU A 170 4.97 9.37 0.39
N VAL A 171 6.25 9.34 0.75
CA VAL A 171 6.98 10.50 1.27
C VAL A 171 8.11 10.85 0.31
N PRO A 172 7.91 11.81 -0.63
CA PRO A 172 8.97 12.26 -1.50
C PRO A 172 10.09 12.93 -0.70
N LEU A 173 11.32 12.51 -0.94
CA LEU A 173 12.50 13.04 -0.27
C LEU A 173 13.27 13.99 -1.20
N ALA A 174 13.84 15.05 -0.63
CA ALA A 174 14.72 15.94 -1.37
C ALA A 174 15.98 15.18 -1.84
N ALA A 175 16.26 15.24 -3.15
CA ALA A 175 17.51 14.71 -3.68
C ALA A 175 18.72 15.52 -3.14
N PRO A 176 19.85 14.86 -2.80
CA PRO A 176 21.07 15.56 -2.44
C PRO A 176 21.54 16.47 -3.60
N LYS A 177 21.87 17.73 -3.32
CA LYS A 177 22.36 18.67 -4.34
C LYS A 177 23.82 18.41 -4.76
N ALA A 178 24.60 17.74 -3.91
CA ALA A 178 25.98 17.36 -4.17
C ALA A 178 26.35 16.12 -3.35
N GLU A 179 27.19 15.25 -3.92
CA GLU A 179 27.61 13.96 -3.34
C GLU A 179 28.37 14.10 -2.00
N LYS A 180 28.97 15.28 -1.77
CA LYS A 180 29.77 15.61 -0.57
C LYS A 180 28.95 16.19 0.59
N GLU A 181 27.70 16.56 0.34
CA GLU A 181 26.77 16.93 1.40
C GLU A 181 25.81 15.77 1.58
N ARG A 182 25.92 15.04 2.70
CA ARG A 182 24.91 14.07 3.14
C ARG A 182 24.01 14.72 4.19
N PRO A 183 23.18 15.73 3.86
CA PRO A 183 22.16 16.16 4.80
C PRO A 183 21.24 14.97 5.06
N ALA A 184 20.69 14.91 6.28
CA ALA A 184 19.65 13.93 6.59
C ALA A 184 18.51 14.03 5.54
N PRO A 185 17.89 12.90 5.14
CA PRO A 185 16.80 12.92 4.17
C PRO A 185 15.70 13.88 4.64
N ARG A 186 15.25 14.76 3.75
CA ARG A 186 14.21 15.76 4.06
C ARG A 186 12.95 15.44 3.30
N ALA A 187 11.87 15.14 4.01
CA ALA A 187 10.53 15.02 3.43
C ALA A 187 10.11 16.34 2.77
N LEU A 188 9.60 16.23 1.54
CA LEU A 188 9.05 17.35 0.79
C LEU A 188 7.54 17.48 1.03
N SER A 189 6.84 16.35 1.03
CA SER A 189 5.40 16.22 1.22
C SER A 189 5.08 14.82 1.75
N ILE A 190 3.82 14.59 2.11
CA ILE A 190 3.25 13.27 2.36
C ILE A 190 2.06 13.12 1.41
N CYS A 191 1.98 12.00 0.71
CA CYS A 191 0.84 11.63 -0.11
C CYS A 191 0.22 10.34 0.45
N TRP A 192 -1.00 10.41 0.95
CA TRP A 192 -1.75 9.24 1.40
C TRP A 192 -2.18 8.43 0.17
N LEU A 193 -1.69 7.20 0.05
CA LEU A 193 -1.97 6.32 -1.09
C LEU A 193 -3.24 5.49 -0.91
N SER A 194 -3.76 5.41 0.31
CA SER A 194 -4.97 4.66 0.64
C SER A 194 -5.82 5.38 1.69
N ARG A 195 -7.09 4.99 1.75
CA ARG A 195 -8.06 5.40 2.77
C ARG A 195 -8.53 4.17 3.54
N ASP A 196 -8.61 4.27 4.87
CA ASP A 196 -9.06 3.16 5.71
C ASP A 196 -10.53 2.81 5.42
N HIS A 197 -10.80 1.52 5.24
CA HIS A 197 -12.16 1.01 5.10
C HIS A 197 -12.75 0.75 6.48
N LYS A 198 -13.30 1.80 7.10
CA LYS A 198 -13.98 1.70 8.41
C LYS A 198 -15.48 1.54 8.21
N ALA A 199 -16.13 0.67 9.00
CA ALA A 199 -17.59 0.51 8.94
C ALA A 199 -18.36 1.81 9.26
N SER A 200 -17.74 2.76 9.97
CA SER A 200 -18.30 4.09 10.23
C SER A 200 -18.17 5.06 9.05
N ALA A 201 -17.34 4.77 8.04
CA ALA A 201 -17.18 5.62 6.87
C ALA A 201 -18.51 5.67 6.08
N PRO A 202 -18.93 6.84 5.55
CA PRO A 202 -20.24 6.98 4.93
C PRO A 202 -20.51 5.99 3.79
N GLU A 203 -19.52 5.75 2.94
CA GLU A 203 -19.61 4.85 1.79
C GLU A 203 -19.70 3.39 2.24
N GLU A 204 -18.86 2.97 3.18
CA GLU A 204 -18.88 1.61 3.73
C GLU A 204 -20.15 1.32 4.52
N ARG A 205 -20.57 2.26 5.37
CA ARG A 205 -21.84 2.14 6.10
C ARG A 205 -23.01 1.96 5.14
N LYS A 206 -23.04 2.71 4.04
CA LYS A 206 -24.07 2.57 3.01
C LYS A 206 -24.02 1.18 2.37
N ARG A 207 -22.84 0.69 1.99
CA ARG A 207 -22.63 -0.65 1.42
C ARG A 207 -23.13 -1.75 2.35
N ILE A 208 -22.77 -1.69 3.63
CA ILE A 208 -23.17 -2.65 4.67
C ILE A 208 -24.71 -2.69 4.82
N LEU A 209 -25.34 -1.52 4.94
CA LEU A 209 -26.81 -1.42 5.08
C LEU A 209 -27.53 -1.94 3.84
N GLN A 210 -27.00 -1.68 2.64
CA GLN A 210 -27.57 -2.19 1.38
C GLN A 210 -27.47 -3.71 1.26
N ALA A 211 -26.43 -4.31 1.85
CA ALA A 211 -26.29 -5.76 1.97
C ALA A 211 -27.20 -6.38 3.05
N GLY A 212 -27.99 -5.58 3.77
CA GLY A 212 -28.90 -6.03 4.84
C GLY A 212 -28.24 -6.14 6.22
N GLY A 213 -26.99 -5.70 6.36
CA GLY A 213 -26.29 -5.69 7.64
C GLY A 213 -26.51 -4.42 8.46
N THR A 214 -25.86 -4.32 9.61
CA THR A 214 -25.94 -3.20 10.55
C THR A 214 -24.56 -2.69 10.97
N VAL A 215 -24.50 -1.42 11.37
CA VAL A 215 -23.30 -0.80 11.96
C VAL A 215 -23.62 -0.29 13.36
N THR A 216 -23.00 -0.91 14.35
CA THR A 216 -23.18 -0.60 15.79
C THR A 216 -21.83 -0.23 16.38
N ASP A 217 -21.73 0.94 17.02
CA ASP A 217 -20.48 1.46 17.61
C ASP A 217 -19.27 1.44 16.64
N GLY A 218 -19.52 1.67 15.36
CA GLY A 218 -18.50 1.67 14.31
C GLY A 218 -18.05 0.28 13.86
N ARG A 219 -18.82 -0.78 14.16
CA ARG A 219 -18.54 -2.19 13.83
C ARG A 219 -19.66 -2.81 13.01
N VAL A 220 -19.32 -3.72 12.11
CA VAL A 220 -20.29 -4.53 11.36
C VAL A 220 -20.92 -5.53 12.32
N GLU A 221 -22.25 -5.52 12.47
CA GLU A 221 -22.99 -6.38 13.41
C GLU A 221 -22.49 -6.35 14.88
N GLY A 222 -21.75 -5.30 15.27
CA GLY A 222 -21.13 -5.23 16.59
C GLY A 222 -19.94 -6.18 16.81
N LEU A 223 -19.41 -6.80 15.74
CA LEU A 223 -18.25 -7.69 15.80
C LEU A 223 -16.98 -6.93 16.22
N GLU A 224 -16.08 -7.60 16.94
CA GLU A 224 -14.77 -7.02 17.24
C GLU A 224 -14.01 -6.75 15.94
N PRO A 225 -13.33 -5.60 15.83
CA PRO A 225 -12.48 -5.26 14.70
C PRO A 225 -11.15 -6.02 14.87
N SER A 226 -10.37 -6.06 13.81
CA SER A 226 -8.92 -6.10 13.91
C SER A 226 -8.40 -5.01 14.88
#